data_AF-A0A8H8RLN3-F1
#
_entry.id   AF-A0A8H8RLN3-F1
#
_cell.length_a   1.000
_cell.length_b   1.000
_cell.length_c   1.000
_cell.angle_alpha   90.00
_cell.angle_beta   90.00
_cell.angle_gamma   90.00
#
_symmetry.space_group_name_H-M   'P 1'
#
loop_
_entity.id
_entity.type
_entity.pdbx_description
1 polymer ?
#
loop_
_entity_poly.entity_id
_entity_poly.type
_entity_poly.pdbx_seq_one_letter_code
_entity_poly.pdbx_strand_id
1 'polypeptide(L)'
;MQRERSFRRYDIYKFIGKWDESLVLGLISAEHLALNLLTPSTVLDARSEIKTGISVQLDWSLDNLGATISGRKNLEHSFIDYKALLNVYGHDDSVSFNTQCGSQWDGFGYYGDQATGLYYNGTKHENIIRTGNENLGIHNWCARGGIVGRGVLLDYVAYMEETGQELPNPCTRFGITVDVLDKIVAHQGIEWRDGDILFIRSGFVRWYNAAGPEEREKNISGPDAAFIGVKTNDASRDWLWNHHFSAVAGDTLAFEQYPILSNSVALHEYLLPRWGTPIGEMFDLETLSKQCAAHKRWSFFFTGAPLNIPGGIASPPNAIAIF
;
A
#
# COMPACT_ATOMS: atom_id res chain seq x y z
N MET A 1 5.12 -13.50 -33.08
CA MET A 1 3.72 -13.94 -33.02
C MET A 1 3.11 -13.30 -31.77
N GLN A 2 2.53 -12.12 -31.96
CA GLN A 2 1.96 -11.28 -30.90
C GLN A 2 0.81 -12.03 -30.24
N ARG A 3 0.92 -12.34 -28.95
CA ARG A 3 -0.26 -12.71 -28.16
C ARG A 3 -1.09 -11.44 -28.02
N GLU A 4 -2.25 -11.44 -28.67
CA GLU A 4 -3.24 -10.38 -28.61
C GLU A 4 -3.55 -10.03 -27.15
N ARG A 5 -3.50 -8.73 -26.85
CA ARG A 5 -3.91 -8.08 -25.61
C ARG A 5 -5.44 -8.19 -25.42
N SER A 6 -5.99 -9.41 -25.36
CA SER A 6 -7.44 -9.67 -25.42
C SER A 6 -8.13 -9.73 -24.05
N PHE A 7 -7.46 -9.40 -22.95
CA PHE A 7 -8.11 -9.23 -21.63
C PHE A 7 -8.66 -7.81 -21.38
N ARG A 8 -8.77 -6.97 -22.41
CA ARG A 8 -9.68 -5.82 -22.36
C ARG A 8 -11.13 -6.30 -22.58
N ARG A 9 -11.82 -6.73 -21.52
CA ARG A 9 -13.29 -6.83 -21.53
C ARG A 9 -13.90 -5.92 -20.47
N TYR A 10 -14.09 -4.68 -20.91
CA TYR A 10 -14.86 -3.61 -20.29
C TYR A 10 -16.38 -3.80 -20.46
N ASP A 11 -16.89 -5.03 -20.38
CA ASP A 11 -18.31 -5.35 -20.64
C ASP A 11 -19.06 -5.99 -19.46
N ILE A 12 -18.41 -6.22 -18.31
CA ILE A 12 -19.12 -6.77 -17.13
C ILE A 12 -19.95 -5.71 -16.40
N TYR A 13 -19.57 -4.43 -16.45
CA TYR A 13 -20.28 -3.37 -15.71
C TYR A 13 -21.43 -2.72 -16.47
N LYS A 14 -21.60 -2.98 -17.77
CA LYS A 14 -22.70 -2.39 -18.55
C LYS A 14 -24.05 -3.07 -18.36
N PHE A 15 -24.13 -4.19 -17.63
CA PHE A 15 -25.38 -4.93 -17.56
C PHE A 15 -26.20 -4.78 -16.28
N ILE A 16 -25.66 -4.33 -15.15
CA ILE A 16 -26.49 -4.35 -13.94
C ILE A 16 -26.13 -3.22 -12.97
N GLY A 17 -27.02 -2.23 -12.88
CA GLY A 17 -27.20 -1.38 -11.69
C GLY A 17 -27.78 -2.14 -10.49
N LYS A 18 -27.48 -3.44 -10.39
CA LYS A 18 -27.77 -4.33 -9.25
C LYS A 18 -26.61 -5.30 -9.12
N TRP A 19 -26.03 -5.29 -7.95
CA TRP A 19 -25.16 -6.35 -7.49
C TRP A 19 -25.86 -7.70 -7.62
N ASP A 20 -25.29 -8.61 -8.41
CA ASP A 20 -25.67 -10.01 -8.40
C ASP A 20 -24.59 -10.77 -7.61
N GLU A 21 -24.95 -11.17 -6.38
CA GLU A 21 -24.09 -11.95 -5.48
C GLU A 21 -23.56 -13.24 -6.13
N SER A 22 -24.31 -13.82 -7.06
CA SER A 22 -23.95 -15.10 -7.68
C SER A 22 -22.84 -14.99 -8.74
N LEU A 23 -22.74 -13.85 -9.42
CA LEU A 23 -21.71 -13.56 -10.42
C LEU A 23 -20.36 -13.20 -9.79
N VAL A 24 -20.38 -12.53 -8.63
CA VAL A 24 -19.17 -12.15 -7.88
C VAL A 24 -18.58 -13.36 -7.16
N LEU A 25 -19.41 -14.19 -6.52
CA LEU A 25 -18.95 -15.41 -5.82
C LEU A 25 -18.45 -16.50 -6.77
N GLY A 26 -18.93 -16.54 -8.01
CA GLY A 26 -18.44 -17.47 -9.04
C GLY A 26 -17.13 -17.07 -9.71
N LEU A 27 -16.76 -15.78 -9.65
CA LEU A 27 -15.52 -15.23 -10.24
C LEU A 27 -14.40 -15.05 -9.22
N ILE A 28 -14.69 -15.05 -7.91
CA ILE A 28 -13.67 -14.92 -6.86
C ILE A 28 -13.45 -16.31 -6.26
N SER A 29 -12.76 -17.19 -6.98
CA SER A 29 -12.01 -18.28 -6.35
C SER A 29 -10.72 -17.68 -5.74
N ALA A 30 -10.04 -18.41 -4.84
CA ALA A 30 -8.72 -18.04 -4.29
C ALA A 30 -7.63 -17.76 -5.36
N GLU A 31 -7.94 -17.99 -6.64
CA GLU A 31 -7.11 -17.72 -7.81
C GLU A 31 -6.99 -16.23 -8.16
N HIS A 32 -7.84 -15.34 -7.62
CA HIS A 32 -7.89 -13.91 -7.98
C HIS A 32 -7.28 -12.95 -6.95
N LEU A 33 -6.47 -13.45 -6.02
CA LEU A 33 -5.67 -12.58 -5.14
C LEU A 33 -4.71 -11.78 -6.03
N ALA A 34 -4.65 -10.45 -5.93
CA ALA A 34 -3.78 -9.64 -6.79
C ALA A 34 -2.29 -10.03 -6.65
N LEU A 35 -1.89 -10.52 -5.48
CA LEU A 35 -0.55 -11.10 -5.27
C LEU A 35 -0.29 -12.35 -6.13
N ASN A 36 -1.31 -13.04 -6.67
CA ASN A 36 -1.12 -14.14 -7.63
C ASN A 36 -0.52 -13.67 -8.97
N LEU A 37 -0.58 -12.37 -9.27
CA LEU A 37 0.12 -11.77 -10.41
C LEU A 37 1.65 -11.80 -10.23
N LEU A 38 2.13 -11.95 -8.99
CA LEU A 38 3.53 -12.21 -8.66
C LEU A 38 3.85 -13.70 -8.85
N THR A 39 3.78 -14.14 -10.10
CA THR A 39 4.14 -15.49 -10.54
C THR A 39 5.66 -15.71 -10.51
N PRO A 40 6.14 -16.97 -10.57
CA PRO A 40 7.57 -17.25 -10.71
C PRO A 40 8.22 -16.55 -11.92
N SER A 41 7.48 -16.39 -13.03
CA SER A 41 7.99 -15.70 -14.22
C SER A 41 8.15 -14.19 -13.99
N THR A 42 7.13 -13.53 -13.43
CA THR A 42 7.18 -12.08 -13.18
C THR A 42 8.23 -11.73 -12.13
N VAL A 43 8.43 -12.60 -11.12
CA VAL A 43 9.53 -12.47 -10.15
C VAL A 43 10.90 -12.64 -10.81
N LEU A 44 11.06 -13.66 -11.68
CA LEU A 44 12.31 -13.87 -12.40
C LEU A 44 12.65 -12.72 -13.34
N ASP A 45 11.65 -12.13 -13.99
CA ASP A 45 11.81 -10.95 -14.84
C ASP A 45 12.19 -9.71 -14.03
N ALA A 46 11.60 -9.53 -12.84
CA ALA A 46 11.93 -8.44 -11.93
C ALA A 46 13.40 -8.45 -11.49
N ARG A 47 14.08 -9.62 -11.45
CA ARG A 47 15.54 -9.71 -11.20
C ARG A 47 16.33 -8.78 -12.12
N SER A 48 15.85 -8.55 -13.33
CA SER A 48 16.52 -7.66 -14.28
C SER A 48 16.57 -6.21 -13.82
N GLU A 49 15.78 -5.80 -12.84
CA GLU A 49 15.84 -4.47 -12.24
C GLU A 49 17.06 -4.28 -11.31
N ILE A 50 17.69 -5.37 -10.85
CA ILE A 50 18.92 -5.35 -10.03
C ILE A 50 20.13 -5.14 -10.96
N LYS A 51 20.60 -3.91 -11.07
CA LYS A 51 21.75 -3.48 -11.89
C LYS A 51 22.95 -3.04 -11.05
N THR A 52 22.72 -2.49 -9.88
CA THR A 52 23.75 -1.83 -9.06
C THR A 52 23.95 -2.49 -7.70
N GLY A 53 22.97 -3.25 -7.22
CA GLY A 53 22.97 -3.85 -5.89
C GLY A 53 22.70 -2.86 -4.75
N ILE A 54 22.33 -1.61 -5.07
CA ILE A 54 21.96 -0.62 -4.07
C ILE A 54 20.57 -0.97 -3.52
N SER A 55 20.49 -1.19 -2.21
CA SER A 55 19.23 -1.43 -1.51
C SER A 55 18.74 -0.16 -0.80
N VAL A 56 17.42 0.03 -0.76
CA VAL A 56 16.74 1.11 -0.05
C VAL A 56 15.67 0.51 0.87
N GLN A 57 15.76 0.79 2.17
CA GLN A 57 14.71 0.48 3.14
C GLN A 57 13.54 1.44 2.92
N LEU A 58 12.32 0.89 2.80
CA LEU A 58 11.10 1.66 2.57
C LEU A 58 10.21 1.74 3.81
N ASP A 59 10.54 0.99 4.85
CA ASP A 59 9.92 1.13 6.16
C ASP A 59 10.34 2.48 6.76
N TRP A 60 9.34 3.31 6.99
CA TRP A 60 9.44 4.44 7.90
C TRP A 60 9.53 3.90 9.33
N SER A 61 10.38 4.50 10.16
CA SER A 61 10.63 4.01 11.52
C SER A 61 9.33 3.90 12.30
N LEU A 62 9.15 2.79 13.04
CA LEU A 62 7.91 2.52 13.79
C LEU A 62 7.64 3.53 14.91
N ASP A 63 8.65 4.30 15.33
CA ASP A 63 8.55 5.39 16.30
C ASP A 63 8.42 6.78 15.65
N ASN A 64 8.49 6.90 14.32
CA ASN A 64 8.48 8.21 13.65
C ASN A 64 7.14 8.91 13.79
N LEU A 65 6.04 8.14 13.74
CA LEU A 65 4.71 8.69 13.89
C LEU A 65 4.41 8.95 15.37
N GLY A 66 4.83 10.13 15.84
CA GLY A 66 4.69 10.56 17.22
C GLY A 66 3.27 10.99 17.61
N ALA A 67 2.38 11.20 16.63
CA ALA A 67 0.96 11.49 16.84
C ALA A 67 0.12 10.22 16.73
N THR A 68 -0.91 10.07 17.57
CA THR A 68 -1.79 8.91 17.53
C THR A 68 -2.78 9.02 16.37
N ILE A 69 -2.67 8.16 15.34
CA ILE A 69 -3.70 8.06 14.30
C ILE A 69 -4.94 7.41 14.90
N SER A 70 -6.06 8.12 14.95
CA SER A 70 -7.36 7.55 15.34
C SER A 70 -7.33 6.79 16.67
N GLY A 71 -6.49 7.20 17.62
CA GLY A 71 -6.31 6.53 18.91
C GLY A 71 -5.56 5.19 18.87
N ARG A 72 -4.89 4.85 17.75
CA ARG A 72 -4.04 3.65 17.64
C ARG A 72 -2.86 3.74 18.61
N LYS A 73 -2.48 2.59 19.18
CA LYS A 73 -1.33 2.45 20.07
C LYS A 73 -0.02 2.64 19.29
N ASN A 74 0.78 3.63 19.71
CA ASN A 74 2.14 3.85 19.21
C ASN A 74 3.10 2.73 19.67
N LEU A 75 4.33 2.73 19.13
CA LEU A 75 5.37 1.80 19.57
C LEU A 75 5.74 2.00 21.04
N GLU A 76 5.58 0.95 21.84
CA GLU A 76 6.25 0.78 23.11
C GLU A 76 7.41 -0.21 22.94
N HIS A 77 8.60 0.18 23.37
CA HIS A 77 9.82 -0.61 23.31
C HIS A 77 10.46 -0.71 24.69
N SER A 78 10.78 -1.92 25.14
CA SER A 78 11.42 -2.15 26.44
C SER A 78 12.57 -3.14 26.33
N PHE A 79 13.63 -2.92 27.10
CA PHE A 79 14.82 -3.78 27.14
C PHE A 79 14.78 -4.73 28.32
N ILE A 80 15.27 -5.95 28.11
CA ILE A 80 15.49 -6.98 29.12
C ILE A 80 17.00 -7.13 29.30
N ASP A 81 17.51 -6.78 30.48
CA ASP A 81 18.93 -6.91 30.81
C ASP A 81 19.23 -8.26 31.48
N TYR A 82 19.90 -9.17 30.76
CA TYR A 82 20.29 -10.46 31.31
C TYR A 82 21.45 -10.37 32.29
N LYS A 83 22.15 -9.23 32.39
CA LYS A 83 23.14 -9.03 33.45
C LYS A 83 22.45 -8.93 34.80
N ALA A 84 21.35 -8.18 34.87
CA ALA A 84 20.55 -8.05 36.08
C ALA A 84 19.82 -9.36 36.44
N LEU A 85 19.33 -10.10 35.45
CA LEU A 85 18.52 -11.31 35.67
C LEU A 85 19.34 -12.59 35.89
N LEU A 86 20.41 -12.76 35.12
CA LEU A 86 21.16 -14.02 35.00
C LEU A 86 22.68 -13.85 35.20
N ASN A 87 23.16 -12.63 35.44
CA ASN A 87 24.59 -12.28 35.48
C ASN A 87 25.35 -12.58 34.16
N VAL A 88 24.63 -12.61 33.03
CA VAL A 88 25.20 -12.83 31.68
C VAL A 88 25.18 -11.52 30.89
N TYR A 89 26.24 -11.21 30.15
CA TYR A 89 26.24 -10.04 29.25
C TYR A 89 25.37 -10.33 28.02
N GLY A 90 24.14 -9.82 28.01
CA GLY A 90 23.19 -9.97 26.92
C GLY A 90 21.94 -9.13 27.18
N HIS A 91 21.24 -8.75 26.11
CA HIS A 91 19.96 -8.05 26.19
C HIS A 91 19.00 -8.69 25.20
N ASP A 92 17.74 -8.79 25.61
CA ASP A 92 16.60 -8.93 24.70
C ASP A 92 15.77 -7.64 24.76
N ASP A 93 14.76 -7.55 23.90
CA ASP A 93 13.76 -6.49 23.94
C ASP A 93 12.35 -7.02 23.68
N SER A 94 11.37 -6.18 23.99
CA SER A 94 9.95 -6.41 23.73
C SER A 94 9.36 -5.18 23.08
N VAL A 95 8.51 -5.41 22.07
CA VAL A 95 7.76 -4.36 21.39
C VAL A 95 6.26 -4.59 21.50
N SER A 96 5.50 -3.52 21.67
CA SER A 96 4.02 -3.56 21.67
C SER A 96 3.48 -2.35 20.92
N PHE A 97 2.75 -2.58 19.84
CA PHE A 97 2.25 -1.54 18.95
C PHE A 97 0.98 -2.01 18.24
N ASN A 98 0.19 -1.07 17.72
CA ASN A 98 -0.85 -1.40 16.76
C ASN A 98 -0.21 -1.58 15.37
N THR A 99 -0.53 -2.66 14.65
CA THR A 99 0.11 -2.98 13.35
C THR A 99 -0.10 -1.93 12.25
N GLN A 100 -0.94 -0.93 12.50
CA GLN A 100 -1.23 0.21 11.63
C GLN A 100 -0.70 1.55 12.17
N CYS A 101 0.30 1.55 13.07
CA CYS A 101 0.86 2.76 13.70
C CYS A 101 1.98 3.45 12.90
N GLY A 102 2.43 2.89 11.79
CA GLY A 102 3.52 3.40 10.96
C GLY A 102 3.43 2.80 9.55
N SER A 103 4.56 2.62 8.86
CA SER A 103 4.55 1.89 7.58
C SER A 103 3.87 0.54 7.74
N GLN A 104 2.97 0.22 6.82
CA GLN A 104 2.14 -0.99 6.95
C GLN A 104 1.69 -1.52 5.60
N TRP A 105 1.41 -2.82 5.59
CA TRP A 105 0.52 -3.46 4.63
C TRP A 105 -0.82 -3.77 5.28
N ASP A 106 -1.90 -3.30 4.70
CA ASP A 106 -3.27 -3.67 5.05
C ASP A 106 -3.68 -4.98 4.41
N GLY A 107 -4.01 -5.95 5.24
CA GLY A 107 -4.52 -7.26 4.83
C GLY A 107 -6.02 -7.26 4.57
N PHE A 108 -6.52 -8.35 4.00
CA PHE A 108 -7.91 -8.42 3.55
C PHE A 108 -8.95 -8.56 4.68
N GLY A 109 -8.50 -8.65 5.94
CA GLY A 109 -9.36 -8.57 7.11
C GLY A 109 -9.47 -7.15 7.70
N TYR A 110 -8.77 -6.16 7.14
CA TYR A 110 -8.71 -4.79 7.68
C TYR A 110 -9.97 -3.99 7.39
N TYR A 111 -10.37 -3.89 6.13
CA TYR A 111 -11.50 -3.07 5.68
C TYR A 111 -12.50 -3.91 4.90
N GLY A 112 -13.76 -3.91 5.34
CA GLY A 112 -14.87 -4.56 4.66
C GLY A 112 -15.63 -3.57 3.78
N ASP A 113 -16.40 -4.11 2.84
CA ASP A 113 -17.36 -3.34 2.07
C ASP A 113 -18.47 -2.82 2.99
N GLN A 114 -18.63 -1.50 3.10
CA GLN A 114 -19.51 -0.90 4.12
C GLN A 114 -21.00 -1.15 3.84
N ALA A 115 -21.38 -1.39 2.58
CA ALA A 115 -22.77 -1.66 2.20
C ALA A 115 -23.20 -3.10 2.53
N THR A 116 -22.29 -4.06 2.38
CA THR A 116 -22.60 -5.49 2.50
C THR A 116 -22.05 -6.16 3.76
N GLY A 117 -21.05 -5.56 4.42
CA GLY A 117 -20.34 -6.17 5.54
C GLY A 117 -19.48 -7.37 5.12
N LEU A 118 -19.16 -7.48 3.83
CA LEU A 118 -18.34 -8.54 3.27
C LEU A 118 -16.89 -8.09 3.10
N TYR A 119 -15.99 -9.03 3.33
CA TYR A 119 -14.56 -8.92 3.09
C TYR A 119 -14.20 -9.74 1.84
N TYR A 120 -12.91 -9.81 1.54
CA TYR A 120 -12.41 -10.55 0.39
C TYR A 120 -12.94 -11.99 0.36
N ASN A 121 -13.26 -12.44 -0.85
CA ASN A 121 -13.83 -13.76 -1.12
C ASN A 121 -15.16 -14.04 -0.38
N GLY A 122 -15.98 -13.00 -0.17
CA GLY A 122 -17.29 -13.12 0.47
C GLY A 122 -17.25 -13.43 1.97
N THR A 123 -16.11 -13.24 2.62
CA THR A 123 -15.96 -13.49 4.07
C THR A 123 -16.82 -12.51 4.86
N LYS A 124 -17.77 -13.00 5.64
CA LYS A 124 -18.63 -12.14 6.48
C LYS A 124 -17.83 -11.50 7.62
N HIS A 125 -18.16 -10.27 7.98
CA HIS A 125 -17.53 -9.52 9.08
C HIS A 125 -17.40 -10.33 10.39
N GLU A 126 -18.47 -10.99 10.82
CA GLU A 126 -18.50 -11.83 12.03
C GLU A 126 -17.50 -13.01 11.99
N ASN A 127 -17.07 -13.44 10.79
CA ASN A 127 -16.13 -14.53 10.63
C ASN A 127 -14.68 -14.12 10.87
N ILE A 128 -14.33 -12.84 10.73
CA ILE A 128 -12.96 -12.36 10.94
C ILE A 128 -12.49 -12.75 12.34
N ILE A 129 -13.25 -12.41 13.38
CA ILE A 129 -12.91 -12.78 14.76
C ILE A 129 -13.20 -14.25 15.03
N ARG A 130 -14.35 -14.77 14.57
CA ARG A 130 -14.78 -16.15 14.88
C ARG A 130 -13.81 -17.22 14.38
N THR A 131 -13.15 -16.97 13.25
CA THR A 131 -12.17 -17.89 12.64
C THR A 131 -10.73 -17.52 12.95
N GLY A 132 -10.50 -16.49 13.76
CA GLY A 132 -9.15 -15.94 13.97
C GLY A 132 -8.52 -15.44 12.68
N ASN A 133 -9.33 -15.02 11.70
CA ASN A 133 -8.90 -14.48 10.40
C ASN A 133 -7.96 -15.42 9.62
N GLU A 134 -8.13 -16.74 9.76
CA GLU A 134 -7.23 -17.75 9.17
C GLU A 134 -7.12 -17.62 7.63
N ASN A 135 -8.24 -17.45 6.93
CA ASN A 135 -8.24 -17.43 5.46
C ASN A 135 -7.72 -16.11 4.85
N LEU A 136 -7.90 -14.99 5.55
CA LEU A 136 -7.53 -13.66 5.05
C LEU A 136 -6.27 -13.08 5.71
N GLY A 137 -5.71 -13.79 6.69
CA GLY A 137 -4.61 -13.32 7.49
C GLY A 137 -3.30 -13.20 6.70
N ILE A 138 -2.48 -12.23 7.11
CA ILE A 138 -1.25 -11.86 6.40
C ILE A 138 -0.16 -12.95 6.43
N HIS A 139 -0.22 -13.89 7.37
CA HIS A 139 0.60 -15.12 7.35
C HIS A 139 0.47 -15.92 6.04
N ASN A 140 -0.70 -15.89 5.38
CA ASN A 140 -0.86 -16.54 4.06
C ASN A 140 0.03 -15.88 2.99
N TRP A 141 0.35 -14.60 3.14
CA TRP A 141 1.28 -13.92 2.26
C TRP A 141 2.71 -14.34 2.54
N CYS A 142 3.06 -14.62 3.80
CA CYS A 142 4.34 -15.21 4.15
C CYS A 142 4.47 -16.64 3.57
N ALA A 143 3.42 -17.45 3.71
CA ALA A 143 3.39 -18.84 3.23
C ALA A 143 3.58 -18.95 1.71
N ARG A 144 3.09 -17.99 0.92
CA ARG A 144 3.35 -17.94 -0.54
C ARG A 144 4.75 -17.43 -0.92
N GLY A 145 5.54 -16.92 0.02
CA GLY A 145 6.87 -16.36 -0.22
C GLY A 145 6.98 -14.83 -0.13
N GLY A 146 6.03 -14.16 0.53
CA GLY A 146 6.01 -12.71 0.71
C GLY A 146 5.46 -11.95 -0.49
N ILE A 147 5.83 -10.67 -0.60
CA ILE A 147 5.51 -9.78 -1.72
C ILE A 147 6.83 -9.51 -2.44
N VAL A 148 7.09 -10.23 -3.52
CA VAL A 148 8.35 -10.15 -4.28
C VAL A 148 8.01 -9.89 -5.74
N GLY A 149 8.63 -8.89 -6.35
CA GLY A 149 8.31 -8.52 -7.73
C GLY A 149 9.00 -7.25 -8.19
N ARG A 150 8.43 -6.63 -9.23
CA ARG A 150 8.89 -5.33 -9.75
C ARG A 150 8.07 -4.21 -9.12
N GLY A 151 8.75 -3.32 -8.42
CA GLY A 151 8.17 -2.07 -7.94
C GLY A 151 8.32 -0.96 -8.96
N VAL A 152 7.31 -0.08 -9.04
CA VAL A 152 7.31 1.11 -9.91
C VAL A 152 6.90 2.33 -9.09
N LEU A 153 7.71 3.38 -9.11
CA LEU A 153 7.46 4.63 -8.39
C LEU A 153 6.89 5.71 -9.33
N LEU A 154 5.65 6.13 -9.10
CA LEU A 154 5.12 7.39 -9.61
C LEU A 154 5.47 8.50 -8.62
N ASP A 155 6.45 9.34 -8.97
CA ASP A 155 6.96 10.40 -8.11
C ASP A 155 6.23 11.72 -8.41
N TYR A 156 5.05 11.87 -7.80
CA TYR A 156 4.22 13.06 -7.99
C TYR A 156 4.96 14.33 -7.55
N VAL A 157 5.65 14.28 -6.41
CA VAL A 157 6.36 15.44 -5.87
C VAL A 157 7.47 15.90 -6.82
N ALA A 158 8.34 14.98 -7.27
CA ALA A 158 9.42 15.34 -8.20
C ALA A 158 8.87 15.85 -9.53
N TYR A 159 7.82 15.22 -10.07
CA TYR A 159 7.19 15.67 -11.31
C TYR A 159 6.65 17.11 -11.22
N MET A 160 5.98 17.47 -10.12
CA MET A 160 5.47 18.82 -9.93
C MET A 160 6.62 19.84 -9.85
N GLU A 161 7.67 19.54 -9.09
CA GLU A 161 8.85 20.41 -8.97
C GLU A 161 9.59 20.58 -10.32
N GLU A 162 9.81 19.49 -11.06
CA GLU A 162 10.51 19.51 -12.34
C GLU A 162 9.71 20.22 -13.44
N THR A 163 8.38 20.19 -13.36
CA THR A 163 7.49 20.88 -14.31
C THR A 163 7.08 22.28 -13.86
N GLY A 164 7.62 22.76 -12.73
CA GLY A 164 7.35 24.10 -12.20
C GLY A 164 5.91 24.31 -11.72
N GLN A 165 5.21 23.23 -11.34
CA GLN A 165 3.88 23.28 -10.79
C GLN A 165 3.91 23.42 -9.26
N GLU A 166 2.89 24.05 -8.69
CA GLU A 166 2.77 24.21 -7.24
C GLU A 166 2.47 22.86 -6.58
N LEU A 167 3.21 22.53 -5.52
CA LEU A 167 2.93 21.35 -4.70
C LEU A 167 1.75 21.64 -3.76
N PRO A 168 0.67 20.84 -3.82
CA PRO A 168 -0.41 20.95 -2.86
C PRO A 168 0.09 20.60 -1.44
N ASN A 169 -0.53 21.19 -0.42
CA ASN A 169 -0.25 20.84 0.96
C ASN A 169 -0.69 19.37 1.23
N PRO A 170 0.21 18.47 1.69
CA PRO A 170 -0.13 17.07 1.97
C PRO A 170 -1.17 16.87 3.07
N CYS A 171 -1.38 17.85 3.94
CA CYS A 171 -2.41 17.85 5.00
C CYS A 171 -3.74 18.46 4.54
N THR A 172 -4.10 18.24 3.28
CA THR A 172 -5.38 18.66 2.71
C THR A 172 -5.98 17.51 1.94
N ARG A 173 -7.29 17.57 1.69
CA ARG A 173 -8.03 16.57 0.89
C ARG A 173 -7.74 16.68 -0.62
N PHE A 174 -6.50 16.94 -1.00
CA PHE A 174 -6.12 17.06 -2.40
C PHE A 174 -6.11 15.68 -3.07
N GLY A 175 -6.78 15.56 -4.21
CA GLY A 175 -6.89 14.32 -4.97
C GLY A 175 -5.99 14.31 -6.20
N ILE A 176 -4.95 13.49 -6.18
CA ILE A 176 -4.10 13.23 -7.34
C ILE A 176 -4.93 12.48 -8.38
N THR A 177 -5.12 13.07 -9.55
CA THR A 177 -5.94 12.48 -10.62
C THR A 177 -5.13 11.50 -11.45
N VAL A 178 -5.81 10.50 -12.02
CA VAL A 178 -5.20 9.56 -12.97
C VAL A 178 -4.61 10.24 -14.19
N ASP A 179 -5.16 11.38 -14.64
CA ASP A 179 -4.59 12.17 -15.74
C ASP A 179 -3.19 12.69 -15.39
N VAL A 180 -2.94 13.04 -14.12
CA VAL A 180 -1.62 13.45 -13.66
C VAL A 180 -0.71 12.23 -13.48
N LEU A 181 -1.23 11.11 -12.96
CA LEU A 181 -0.47 9.86 -12.88
C LEU A 181 0.00 9.39 -14.27
N ASP A 182 -0.85 9.46 -15.29
CA ASP A 182 -0.47 9.10 -16.67
C ASP A 182 0.57 10.06 -17.27
N LYS A 183 0.51 11.36 -16.92
CA LYS A 183 1.58 12.31 -17.29
C LYS A 183 2.90 11.98 -16.60
N ILE A 184 2.86 11.55 -15.34
CA ILE A 184 4.03 11.11 -14.58
C ILE A 184 4.64 9.86 -15.23
N VAL A 185 3.81 8.86 -15.58
CA VAL A 185 4.23 7.66 -16.34
C VAL A 185 4.97 8.05 -17.62
N ALA A 186 4.40 8.97 -18.41
CA ALA A 186 5.01 9.43 -19.66
C ALA A 186 6.32 10.19 -19.42
N HIS A 187 6.37 11.06 -18.40
CA HIS A 187 7.55 11.85 -18.04
C HIS A 187 8.72 10.98 -17.54
N GLN A 188 8.41 9.97 -16.74
CA GLN A 188 9.38 9.01 -16.20
C GLN A 188 9.75 7.90 -17.20
N GLY A 189 9.10 7.84 -18.37
CA GLY A 189 9.33 6.81 -19.39
C GLY A 189 8.99 5.40 -18.90
N ILE A 190 7.95 5.26 -18.08
CA ILE A 190 7.55 3.99 -17.48
C ILE A 190 6.78 3.14 -18.50
N GLU A 191 7.20 1.88 -18.61
CA GLU A 191 6.43 0.82 -19.25
C GLU A 191 5.92 -0.17 -18.19
N TRP A 192 4.60 -0.29 -18.12
CA TRP A 192 3.91 -1.23 -17.23
C TRP A 192 4.18 -2.68 -17.64
N ARG A 193 4.33 -3.55 -16.64
CA ARG A 193 4.41 -5.01 -16.78
C ARG A 193 3.39 -5.66 -15.84
N ASP A 194 2.99 -6.87 -16.21
CA ASP A 194 2.02 -7.64 -15.43
C ASP A 194 2.55 -7.86 -14.00
N GLY A 195 1.70 -7.57 -13.02
CA GLY A 195 2.01 -7.75 -11.61
C GLY A 195 2.93 -6.68 -11.00
N ASP A 196 3.18 -5.56 -11.70
CA ASP A 196 3.88 -4.42 -11.10
C ASP A 196 3.24 -4.02 -9.75
N ILE A 197 4.09 -3.65 -8.79
CA ILE A 197 3.69 -3.09 -7.50
C ILE A 197 3.81 -1.57 -7.61
N LEU A 198 2.69 -0.88 -7.46
CA LEU A 198 2.62 0.56 -7.63
C LEU A 198 3.00 1.27 -6.33
N PHE A 199 3.93 2.21 -6.41
CA PHE A 199 4.26 3.15 -5.34
C PHE A 199 3.95 4.57 -5.80
N ILE A 200 3.27 5.36 -4.96
CA ILE A 200 3.01 6.78 -5.22
C ILE A 200 3.66 7.61 -4.12
N ARG A 201 4.61 8.46 -4.50
CA ARG A 201 5.17 9.47 -3.59
C ARG A 201 4.41 10.77 -3.73
N SER A 202 3.54 11.04 -2.77
CA SER A 202 2.65 12.19 -2.70
C SER A 202 3.19 13.34 -1.83
N GLY A 203 4.19 13.08 -0.99
CA GLY A 203 4.95 14.10 -0.26
C GLY A 203 4.60 14.22 1.22
N PHE A 204 3.77 13.34 1.77
CA PHE A 204 3.40 13.40 3.19
C PHE A 204 4.59 13.11 4.11
N VAL A 205 5.39 12.06 3.88
CA VAL A 205 6.60 11.79 4.68
C VAL A 205 7.58 12.97 4.60
N ARG A 206 7.77 13.58 3.42
CA ARG A 206 8.58 14.79 3.24
C ARG A 206 8.09 15.94 4.12
N TRP A 207 6.79 16.24 4.08
CA TRP A 207 6.18 17.28 4.93
C TRP A 207 6.35 16.93 6.40
N TYR A 208 6.02 15.71 6.81
CA TYR A 208 6.05 15.28 8.20
C TYR A 208 7.45 15.49 8.78
N ASN A 209 8.50 15.03 8.09
CA ASN A 209 9.88 15.16 8.53
C ASN A 209 10.32 16.62 8.71
N ALA A 210 9.73 17.56 7.96
CA ALA A 210 10.02 19.00 8.05
C ALA A 210 9.14 19.73 9.08
N ALA A 211 7.91 19.27 9.32
CA ALA A 211 6.94 19.91 10.21
C ALA A 211 7.35 19.81 11.68
N GLY A 212 7.01 20.83 12.48
CA GLY A 212 7.20 20.82 13.92
C GLY A 212 6.15 19.97 14.67
N PRO A 213 6.38 19.57 15.93
CA PRO A 213 5.46 18.71 16.69
C PRO A 213 4.02 19.24 16.79
N GLU A 214 3.83 20.55 17.00
CA GLU A 214 2.51 21.17 17.10
C GLU A 214 1.74 21.12 15.76
N GLU A 215 2.45 21.33 14.64
CA GLU A 215 1.87 21.25 13.31
C GLU A 215 1.47 19.81 12.97
N ARG A 216 2.31 18.83 13.32
CA ARG A 216 2.02 17.41 13.14
C ARG A 216 0.76 17.01 13.92
N GLU A 217 0.71 17.31 15.21
CA GLU A 217 -0.43 16.97 16.07
C GLU A 217 -1.73 17.59 15.54
N LYS A 218 -1.69 18.89 15.18
CA LYS A 218 -2.85 19.60 14.64
C LYS A 218 -3.40 18.96 13.36
N ASN A 219 -2.53 18.60 12.41
CA ASN A 219 -2.96 18.11 11.10
C ASN A 219 -3.28 16.61 11.08
N ILE A 220 -2.71 15.82 11.99
CA ILE A 220 -2.86 14.35 12.01
C ILE A 220 -3.97 13.91 12.97
N SER A 221 -3.99 14.48 14.18
CA SER A 221 -4.93 14.10 15.25
C SER A 221 -6.12 15.06 15.37
N GLY A 222 -6.11 16.17 14.62
CA GLY A 222 -7.14 17.20 14.69
C GLY A 222 -8.49 16.78 14.09
N PRO A 223 -9.59 17.46 14.45
CA PRO A 223 -10.93 17.14 13.94
C PRO A 223 -11.08 17.38 12.43
N ASP A 224 -10.22 18.22 11.86
CA ASP A 224 -10.20 18.56 10.43
C ASP A 224 -9.09 17.81 9.66
N ALA A 225 -8.56 16.72 10.24
CA ALA A 225 -7.51 15.91 9.63
C ALA A 225 -7.90 15.47 8.20
N ALA A 226 -7.05 15.82 7.26
CA ALA A 226 -7.24 15.56 5.84
C ALA A 226 -5.89 15.28 5.20
N PHE A 227 -5.86 14.38 4.23
CA PHE A 227 -4.62 13.88 3.65
C PHE A 227 -4.73 13.76 2.13
N ILE A 228 -3.64 14.15 1.48
CA ILE A 228 -3.46 13.97 0.03
C ILE A 228 -3.49 12.49 -0.32
N GLY A 229 -4.00 12.15 -1.49
CA GLY A 229 -3.90 10.78 -1.98
C GLY A 229 -4.49 10.65 -3.38
N VAL A 230 -4.63 9.40 -3.85
CA VAL A 230 -5.30 9.14 -5.13
C VAL A 230 -6.75 9.62 -5.05
N LYS A 231 -7.20 10.34 -6.09
CA LYS A 231 -8.54 10.93 -6.10
C LYS A 231 -9.62 9.86 -5.98
N THR A 232 -10.60 10.08 -5.09
CA THR A 232 -11.69 9.14 -4.84
C THR A 232 -12.84 9.29 -5.83
N ASN A 233 -12.67 8.72 -7.02
CA ASN A 233 -13.68 8.74 -8.09
C ASN A 233 -13.62 7.48 -8.97
N ASP A 234 -14.63 7.31 -9.83
CA ASP A 234 -14.74 6.17 -10.75
C ASP A 234 -13.52 6.03 -11.67
N ALA A 235 -12.98 7.15 -12.17
CA ALA A 235 -11.81 7.13 -13.04
C ALA A 235 -10.59 6.50 -12.35
N SER A 236 -10.36 6.78 -11.06
CA SER A 236 -9.24 6.22 -10.30
C SER A 236 -9.44 4.74 -10.00
N ARG A 237 -10.67 4.33 -9.64
CA ARG A 237 -11.03 2.91 -9.52
C ARG A 237 -10.74 2.17 -10.82
N ASP A 238 -11.28 2.68 -11.92
CA ASP A 238 -11.16 2.05 -13.23
C ASP A 238 -9.70 1.95 -13.68
N TRP A 239 -8.91 3.00 -13.49
CA TRP A 239 -7.48 3.02 -13.80
C TRP A 239 -6.71 1.96 -13.01
N LEU A 240 -6.93 1.85 -11.69
CA LEU A 240 -6.29 0.84 -10.85
C LEU A 240 -6.63 -0.59 -11.29
N TRP A 241 -7.92 -0.84 -11.59
CA TRP A 241 -8.37 -2.13 -12.10
C TRP A 241 -7.70 -2.50 -13.43
N ASN A 242 -7.65 -1.56 -14.36
CA ASN A 242 -7.14 -1.80 -15.71
C ASN A 242 -5.64 -2.12 -15.75
N HIS A 243 -4.86 -1.57 -14.82
CA HIS A 243 -3.42 -1.83 -14.75
C HIS A 243 -3.06 -3.14 -14.03
N HIS A 244 -4.00 -3.74 -13.28
CA HIS A 244 -3.79 -5.01 -12.59
C HIS A 244 -2.52 -5.02 -11.72
N PHE A 245 -2.38 -4.01 -10.85
CA PHE A 245 -1.29 -3.99 -9.89
C PHE A 245 -1.43 -5.12 -8.87
N SER A 246 -0.31 -5.76 -8.52
CA SER A 246 -0.32 -6.85 -7.53
C SER A 246 -0.47 -6.32 -6.09
N ALA A 247 -0.03 -5.09 -5.86
CA ALA A 247 -0.25 -4.30 -4.65
C ALA A 247 -0.06 -2.81 -4.97
N VAL A 248 -0.60 -1.94 -4.13
CA VAL A 248 -0.42 -0.49 -4.23
C VAL A 248 0.09 0.07 -2.92
N ALA A 249 0.96 1.08 -2.95
CA ALA A 249 1.52 1.69 -1.75
C ALA A 249 1.70 3.20 -1.93
N GLY A 250 1.61 3.94 -0.83
CA GLY A 250 1.84 5.38 -0.78
C GLY A 250 2.62 5.81 0.47
N ASP A 251 3.08 7.05 0.45
CA ASP A 251 3.80 7.69 1.56
C ASP A 251 2.88 8.47 2.51
N THR A 252 1.56 8.27 2.45
CA THR A 252 0.57 8.99 3.26
C THR A 252 -0.17 8.05 4.21
N LEU A 253 -0.90 8.61 5.18
CA LEU A 253 -1.73 7.88 6.16
C LEU A 253 -2.90 7.11 5.55
N ALA A 254 -3.27 7.44 4.32
CA ALA A 254 -4.23 6.71 3.50
C ALA A 254 -3.69 6.66 2.07
N PHE A 255 -3.91 5.56 1.34
CA PHE A 255 -3.55 5.50 -0.08
C PHE A 255 -4.38 6.48 -0.94
N GLU A 256 -5.66 6.64 -0.61
CA GLU A 256 -6.60 7.54 -1.29
C GLU A 256 -6.76 8.88 -0.57
N GLN A 257 -7.28 9.90 -1.27
CA GLN A 257 -7.57 11.19 -0.63
C GLN A 257 -8.53 11.02 0.56
N TYR A 258 -8.20 11.63 1.68
CA TYR A 258 -8.97 11.54 2.92
C TYR A 258 -9.38 12.94 3.41
N PRO A 259 -10.61 13.15 3.93
CA PRO A 259 -11.68 12.17 4.13
C PRO A 259 -12.39 11.73 2.84
N ILE A 260 -12.95 10.53 2.83
CA ILE A 260 -13.82 10.07 1.74
C ILE A 260 -15.21 10.68 1.95
N LEU A 261 -15.75 11.39 0.95
CA LEU A 261 -17.09 11.98 1.06
C LEU A 261 -18.15 10.93 0.70
N SER A 262 -19.36 11.08 1.25
CA SER A 262 -20.45 10.08 1.14
C SER A 262 -20.81 9.65 -0.30
N ASN A 263 -20.62 10.52 -1.29
CA ASN A 263 -20.88 10.22 -2.70
C ASN A 263 -19.61 9.93 -3.52
N SER A 264 -18.47 9.69 -2.85
CA SER A 264 -17.20 9.37 -3.48
C SER A 264 -16.94 7.87 -3.49
N VAL A 265 -16.11 7.44 -4.44
CA VAL A 265 -15.65 6.05 -4.50
C VAL A 265 -14.57 5.84 -3.43
N ALA A 266 -14.83 4.96 -2.46
CA ALA A 266 -13.82 4.54 -1.49
C ALA A 266 -12.89 3.49 -2.12
N LEU A 267 -11.65 3.87 -2.50
CA LEU A 267 -10.71 2.96 -3.14
C LEU A 267 -10.37 1.74 -2.26
N HIS A 268 -10.33 1.90 -0.94
CA HIS A 268 -10.17 0.83 0.03
C HIS A 268 -11.19 -0.31 -0.14
N GLU A 269 -12.46 0.01 -0.42
CA GLU A 269 -13.51 -1.00 -0.65
C GLU A 269 -13.30 -1.77 -1.96
N TYR A 270 -12.64 -1.17 -2.93
CA TYR A 270 -12.35 -1.86 -4.19
C TYR A 270 -11.08 -2.68 -4.10
N LEU A 271 -10.01 -2.09 -3.59
CA LEU A 271 -8.71 -2.74 -3.46
C LEU A 271 -8.81 -3.95 -2.52
N LEU A 272 -9.30 -3.80 -1.29
CA LEU A 272 -9.23 -4.86 -0.28
C LEU A 272 -10.35 -5.91 -0.43
N PRO A 273 -11.63 -5.63 -0.13
CA PRO A 273 -12.64 -6.68 -0.06
C PRO A 273 -13.14 -7.15 -1.43
N ARG A 274 -12.92 -6.39 -2.51
CA ARG A 274 -13.39 -6.78 -3.85
C ARG A 274 -12.30 -7.39 -4.71
N TRP A 275 -11.20 -6.69 -4.93
CA TRP A 275 -10.14 -7.13 -5.84
C TRP A 275 -9.08 -7.99 -5.15
N GLY A 276 -8.93 -7.89 -3.83
CA GLY A 276 -7.86 -8.59 -3.12
C GLY A 276 -6.48 -8.00 -3.45
N THR A 277 -6.39 -6.68 -3.54
CA THR A 277 -5.16 -5.90 -3.76
C THR A 277 -4.69 -5.30 -2.43
N PRO A 278 -3.52 -5.70 -1.90
CA PRO A 278 -2.94 -5.09 -0.71
C PRO A 278 -2.72 -3.59 -0.85
N ILE A 279 -2.90 -2.87 0.25
CA ILE A 279 -2.64 -1.43 0.36
C ILE A 279 -1.47 -1.21 1.31
N GLY A 280 -0.50 -0.43 0.85
CA GLY A 280 0.66 -0.01 1.62
C GLY A 280 0.54 1.46 2.00
N GLU A 281 0.73 1.79 3.27
CA GLU A 281 0.59 3.16 3.78
C GLU A 281 1.84 3.58 4.54
N MET A 282 2.12 4.89 4.55
CA MET A 282 3.27 5.50 5.22
C MET A 282 4.63 4.90 4.84
N PHE A 283 4.82 4.49 3.59
CA PHE A 283 6.16 4.07 3.13
C PHE A 283 7.09 5.29 3.05
N ASP A 284 8.34 5.14 3.50
CA ASP A 284 9.36 6.17 3.28
C ASP A 284 9.93 6.07 1.87
N LEU A 285 9.41 6.92 0.97
CA LEU A 285 9.79 6.95 -0.43
C LEU A 285 10.84 8.04 -0.74
N GLU A 286 11.37 8.74 0.26
CA GLU A 286 12.28 9.88 0.04
C GLU A 286 13.64 9.43 -0.51
N THR A 287 14.21 8.37 0.08
CA THR A 287 15.48 7.82 -0.40
C THR A 287 15.29 7.09 -1.74
N LEU A 288 14.15 6.42 -1.91
CA LEU A 288 13.80 5.75 -3.17
C LEU A 288 13.71 6.74 -4.34
N SER A 289 13.01 7.86 -4.14
CA SER A 289 12.90 8.96 -5.11
C SER A 289 14.27 9.43 -5.59
N LYS A 290 15.21 9.67 -4.66
CA LYS A 290 16.58 10.10 -4.98
C LYS A 290 17.33 9.05 -5.79
N GLN A 291 17.19 7.76 -5.46
CA GLN A 291 17.81 6.68 -6.23
C GLN A 291 17.21 6.60 -7.64
N CYS A 292 15.87 6.65 -7.76
CA CYS A 292 15.20 6.66 -9.06
C CYS A 292 15.70 7.81 -9.96
N ALA A 293 15.79 9.03 -9.41
CA ALA A 293 16.27 10.20 -10.13
C ALA A 293 17.76 10.06 -10.54
N ALA A 294 18.62 9.56 -9.64
CA ALA A 294 20.04 9.33 -9.92
C ALA A 294 20.26 8.32 -11.06
N HIS A 295 19.43 7.27 -11.12
CA HIS A 295 19.49 6.24 -12.17
C HIS A 295 18.62 6.56 -13.40
N LYS A 296 17.84 7.64 -13.37
CA LYS A 296 16.78 7.95 -14.35
C LYS A 296 15.89 6.75 -14.64
N ARG A 297 15.55 6.00 -13.59
CA ARG A 297 14.78 4.75 -13.67
C ARG A 297 13.88 4.66 -12.46
N TRP A 298 12.58 4.59 -12.69
CA TRP A 298 11.55 4.54 -11.64
C TRP A 298 10.97 3.15 -11.42
N SER A 299 11.69 2.11 -11.89
CA SER A 299 11.42 0.72 -11.55
C SER A 299 12.61 0.07 -10.85
N PHE A 300 12.30 -0.87 -9.97
CA PHE A 300 13.25 -1.54 -9.09
C PHE A 300 12.75 -2.94 -8.74
N PHE A 301 13.66 -3.81 -8.28
CA PHE A 301 13.25 -5.06 -7.66
C PHE A 301 12.75 -4.75 -6.25
N PHE A 302 11.64 -5.35 -5.86
CA PHE A 302 11.01 -5.12 -4.56
C PHE A 302 10.83 -6.44 -3.81
N THR A 303 11.10 -6.39 -2.51
CA THR A 303 10.73 -7.44 -1.56
C THR A 303 10.06 -6.83 -0.33
N GLY A 304 8.91 -7.36 0.05
CA GLY A 304 8.23 -7.08 1.32
C GLY A 304 7.90 -8.40 2.03
N ALA A 305 8.22 -8.48 3.31
CA ALA A 305 7.99 -9.67 4.12
C ALA A 305 7.26 -9.29 5.42
N PRO A 306 5.92 -9.28 5.41
CA PRO A 306 5.12 -9.07 6.61
C PRO A 306 5.53 -9.99 7.78
N LEU A 307 5.17 -9.59 8.99
CA LEU A 307 5.24 -10.44 10.18
C LEU A 307 4.39 -11.69 9.94
N ASN A 308 4.99 -12.86 10.17
CA ASN A 308 4.34 -14.14 10.04
C ASN A 308 3.44 -14.44 11.26
N ILE A 309 2.37 -13.65 11.40
CA ILE A 309 1.40 -13.75 12.50
C ILE A 309 0.14 -14.46 11.97
N PRO A 310 -0.16 -15.68 12.44
CA PRO A 310 -1.41 -16.36 12.12
C PRO A 310 -2.61 -15.46 12.41
N GLY A 311 -3.48 -15.28 11.43
CA GLY A 311 -4.64 -14.40 11.53
C GLY A 311 -4.36 -12.88 11.47
N GLY A 312 -3.11 -12.46 11.26
CA GLY A 312 -2.74 -11.03 11.26
C GLY A 312 -3.58 -10.18 10.28
N ILE A 313 -4.06 -9.03 10.74
CA ILE A 313 -4.92 -8.10 9.96
C ILE A 313 -4.09 -7.18 9.06
N ALA A 314 -2.96 -6.71 9.57
CA ALA A 314 -1.97 -5.92 8.85
C ALA A 314 -0.58 -6.25 9.42
N SER A 315 0.45 -5.63 8.86
CA SER A 315 1.81 -5.77 9.35
C SER A 315 2.68 -4.61 8.92
N PRO A 316 3.72 -4.25 9.70
CA PRO A 316 4.89 -3.57 9.15
C PRO A 316 5.39 -4.30 7.90
N PRO A 317 5.87 -3.58 6.87
CA PRO A 317 6.05 -4.16 5.56
C PRO A 317 7.37 -4.91 5.38
N ASN A 318 8.43 -4.54 6.12
CA ASN A 318 9.79 -5.06 5.94
C ASN A 318 10.19 -5.04 4.46
N ALA A 319 10.14 -3.84 3.90
CA ALA A 319 10.10 -3.54 2.48
C ALA A 319 11.42 -2.95 2.00
N ILE A 320 12.07 -3.65 1.07
CA ILE A 320 13.35 -3.25 0.48
C ILE A 320 13.19 -3.13 -1.03
N ALA A 321 13.60 -1.98 -1.57
CA ALA A 321 13.82 -1.79 -3.00
C ALA A 321 15.29 -2.04 -3.36
N ILE A 322 15.57 -2.62 -4.52
CA ILE A 322 16.93 -2.96 -4.98
C ILE A 322 17.11 -2.55 -6.44
N PHE A 323 18.19 -1.82 -6.72
CA PHE A 323 18.53 -1.25 -8.03
C PHE A 323 19.69 -1.95 -8.73
#